data_AF-S8DWW7-F1
#
_entry.id   AF-S8DWW7-F1
#
_cell.length_a   1.000
_cell.length_b   1.000
_cell.length_c   1.000
_cell.angle_alpha   90.00
_cell.angle_beta   90.00
_cell.angle_gamma   90.00
#
_symmetry.space_group_name_H-M   'P 1'
#
loop_
_entity.id
_entity.type
_entity.pdbx_description
1 polymer ?
#
loop_
_entity_poly.entity_id
_entity_poly.type
_entity_poly.pdbx_seq_one_letter_code
_entity_poly.pdbx_strand_id
1 'polypeptide(L)' 'DGFAMVKSSFDPEKDFWDSMVDMIRERKIQHHDEMERLLACYLTLNGDEYHDMIIDVFRRVWLQMI' A
#
# COMPACT_ATOMS: atom_id res chain seq x y z
N ASP A 1 26.77 18.69 -16.02
CA ASP A 1 25.34 18.64 -15.68
C ASP A 1 24.64 17.45 -16.32
N GLY A 2 24.30 16.46 -15.50
CA GLY A 2 23.43 15.36 -15.88
C GLY A 2 22.18 15.40 -15.02
N PHE A 3 21.27 16.34 -15.31
CA PHE A 3 19.95 16.33 -14.70
C PHE A 3 19.17 15.15 -15.29
N ALA A 4 19.21 14.03 -14.59
CA ALA A 4 18.33 12.91 -14.85
C ALA A 4 16.88 13.43 -14.74
N MET A 5 16.17 13.36 -15.87
CA MET A 5 14.76 13.70 -15.93
C MET A 5 14.00 12.73 -15.03
N VAL A 6 13.55 13.19 -13.86
CA VAL A 6 12.57 12.45 -13.06
C VAL A 6 11.24 12.57 -13.78
N LYS A 7 11.04 11.72 -14.79
CA LYS A 7 9.73 11.36 -15.27
C LYS A 7 9.20 10.29 -14.33
N SER A 8 8.61 10.73 -13.23
CA SER A 8 7.73 9.88 -12.45
C SER A 8 6.61 10.76 -11.97
N SER A 9 5.44 10.62 -12.60
CA SER A 9 4.17 10.85 -11.92
C SER A 9 4.17 9.93 -10.71
N PHE A 10 4.74 10.39 -9.59
CA PHE A 10 4.74 9.66 -8.34
C PHE A 10 3.30 9.71 -7.84
N ASP A 11 2.61 8.58 -7.92
CA ASP A 11 1.26 8.42 -7.43
C ASP A 11 1.32 7.44 -6.26
N PRO A 12 1.63 7.93 -5.04
CA PRO A 12 1.84 7.07 -3.89
C PRO A 12 0.59 6.24 -3.58
N GLU A 13 -0.60 6.76 -3.87
CA GLU A 13 -1.85 6.05 -3.66
C GLU A 13 -1.93 4.79 -4.54
N LYS A 14 -1.61 4.94 -5.83
CA LYS A 14 -1.51 3.82 -6.76
C LYS A 14 -0.39 2.84 -6.37
N ASP A 15 0.76 3.34 -5.94
CA ASP A 15 1.88 2.50 -5.55
C ASP A 15 1.55 1.65 -4.31
N PHE A 16 0.88 2.24 -3.30
CA PHE A 16 0.39 1.48 -2.15
C PHE A 16 -0.66 0.45 -2.55
N TRP A 17 -1.58 0.81 -3.45
CA TRP A 17 -2.61 -0.10 -3.93
C TRP A 17 -2.01 -1.34 -4.60
N ASP A 18 -1.16 -1.12 -5.61
CA ASP A 18 -0.55 -2.21 -6.37
C ASP A 18 0.29 -3.09 -5.43
N SER A 19 1.07 -2.47 -4.52
CA SER A 19 1.89 -3.19 -3.54
C SER A 19 1.08 -4.04 -2.56
N MET A 20 -0.04 -3.53 -2.03
CA MET A 20 -0.90 -4.29 -1.11
C MET A 20 -1.58 -5.47 -1.82
N VAL A 21 -2.10 -5.25 -3.03
CA VAL A 21 -2.74 -6.31 -3.84
C VAL A 21 -1.74 -7.42 -4.15
N ASP A 22 -0.52 -7.08 -4.55
CA ASP A 22 0.53 -8.04 -4.83
C ASP A 22 0.92 -8.81 -3.56
N MET A 23 1.11 -8.13 -2.42
CA MET A 23 1.39 -8.79 -1.14
C MET A 23 0.30 -9.77 -0.72
N ILE A 24 -0.98 -9.42 -0.89
CA ILE A 24 -2.09 -10.32 -0.56
C ILE A 24 -2.09 -11.55 -1.46
N ARG A 25 -1.85 -11.37 -2.77
CA ARG A 25 -1.80 -12.47 -3.75
C ARG A 25 -0.61 -13.38 -3.52
N GLU A 26 0.58 -12.82 -3.35
CA GLU A 26 1.82 -13.58 -3.16
C GLU A 26 1.84 -14.34 -1.84
N ARG A 27 1.41 -13.68 -0.75
CA ARG A 27 1.37 -14.29 0.59
C ARG A 27 0.09 -15.08 0.84
N LYS A 28 -0.85 -15.07 -0.10
CA LYS A 28 -2.17 -15.73 0.00
C LYS A 28 -2.91 -15.34 1.27
N ILE A 29 -2.90 -14.04 1.58
CA ILE A 29 -3.57 -13.53 2.77
C ILE A 29 -5.09 -13.71 2.59
N GLN A 30 -5.70 -14.42 3.53
CA GLN A 30 -7.14 -14.73 3.51
C GLN A 30 -7.82 -14.42 4.84
N HIS A 31 -7.03 -14.27 5.92
CA HIS A 31 -7.56 -14.04 7.25
C HIS A 31 -7.48 -12.56 7.66
N HIS A 32 -8.45 -12.12 8.46
CA HIS A 32 -8.52 -10.74 8.97
C HIS A 32 -7.24 -10.36 9.72
N ASP A 33 -6.74 -11.25 10.58
CA ASP A 33 -5.52 -11.03 11.38
C ASP A 33 -4.28 -10.78 10.52
N GLU A 34 -4.19 -11.40 9.35
CA GLU A 34 -3.07 -11.22 8.42
C GLU A 34 -3.15 -9.88 7.70
N MET A 35 -4.36 -9.42 7.41
CA MET A 35 -4.60 -8.10 6.81
C MET A 35 -4.40 -6.96 7.82
N GLU A 36 -4.77 -7.15 9.08
CA GLU A 36 -4.39 -6.22 10.15
C GLU A 36 -2.87 -6.12 10.30
N ARG A 37 -2.15 -7.26 10.24
CA ARG A 37 -0.68 -7.27 10.25
C ARG A 37 -0.08 -6.57 9.03
N LEU A 38 -0.68 -6.75 7.85
CA LEU A 38 -0.26 -6.05 6.65
C LEU A 38 -0.39 -4.54 6.84
N LEU A 39 -1.56 -4.07 7.27
CA LEU A 39 -1.80 -2.65 7.56
C LEU A 39 -0.81 -2.10 8.60
N ALA A 40 -0.62 -2.81 9.71
CA ALA A 40 0.33 -2.42 10.76
C ALA A 40 1.76 -2.30 10.22
N CYS A 41 2.18 -3.20 9.33
CA CYS A 41 3.47 -3.12 8.65
C CYS A 41 3.58 -1.83 7.81
N TYR A 42 2.58 -1.49 6.99
CA TYR A 42 2.62 -0.26 6.19
C TYR A 42 2.66 0.99 7.07
N LEU A 43 1.87 1.06 8.14
CA LEU A 43 1.88 2.19 9.07
C LEU A 43 3.20 2.31 9.84
N THR A 44 3.85 1.19 10.17
CA THR A 44 5.15 1.21 10.87
C THR A 44 6.30 1.59 9.94
N LEU A 45 6.22 1.19 8.67
CA LEU A 45 7.29 1.40 7.68
C LEU A 45 7.24 2.77 7.01
N ASN A 46 6.08 3.45 7.04
CA ASN A 46 5.88 4.74 6.40
C ASN A 46 5.63 5.83 7.45
N GLY A 47 6.08 7.05 7.16
CA GLY A 47 5.83 8.21 8.02
C GLY A 47 4.34 8.52 8.17
N ASP A 48 4.00 9.17 9.28
CA ASP A 48 2.62 9.53 9.65
C ASP A 48 1.91 10.35 8.56
N GLU A 49 2.66 11.09 7.73
CA GLU A 49 2.12 11.84 6.60
C GLU A 49 1.44 10.97 5.53
N TYR A 50 1.77 9.67 5.49
CA TYR A 50 1.19 8.71 4.57
C TYR A 50 0.08 7.85 5.21
N HIS A 51 -0.12 7.93 6.52
CA HIS A 51 -1.00 7.00 7.24
C HIS A 51 -2.45 7.11 6.79
N ASP A 52 -2.98 8.32 6.63
CA ASP A 52 -4.36 8.53 6.15
C ASP A 52 -4.55 7.91 4.76
N MET A 53 -3.61 8.13 3.85
CA MET A 53 -3.64 7.55 2.51
C MET A 53 -3.51 6.02 2.53
N ILE A 54 -2.61 5.47 3.36
CA ILE A 54 -2.46 4.02 3.54
C ILE A 54 -3.76 3.40 4.04
N ILE A 55 -4.43 4.02 5.00
CA ILE A 55 -5.71 3.55 5.55
C ILE A 55 -6.80 3.58 4.47
N ASP A 56 -6.88 4.66 3.68
CA ASP A 56 -7.87 4.79 2.62
C ASP A 56 -7.65 3.78 1.48
N VAL A 57 -6.40 3.59 1.06
CA VAL A 57 -6.02 2.56 0.09
C VAL A 57 -6.36 1.17 0.63
N PHE A 58 -5.97 0.87 1.88
CA PHE A 58 -6.24 -0.42 2.51
C PHE A 58 -7.73 -0.73 2.57
N ARG A 59 -8.58 0.24 2.96
CA ARG A 59 -10.04 0.06 2.96
C ARG A 59 -10.57 -0.28 1.58
N ARG A 60 -10.08 0.39 0.54
CA ARG A 60 -10.51 0.12 -0.83
C ARG A 60 -10.03 -1.28 -1.29
N VAL A 61 -8.81 -1.70 -0.94
CA VAL A 61 -8.30 -3.04 -1.28
C VAL A 61 -9.14 -4.11 -0.58
N TRP A 62 -9.39 -3.93 0.71
CA TRP A 62 -10.22 -4.82 1.53
C TRP A 62 -11.62 -4.99 0.93
N LEU A 63 -12.27 -3.90 0.52
CA LEU A 63 -13.59 -3.92 -0.13
C LEU A 63 -13.60 -4.62 -1.49
N GLN A 64 -12.48 -4.68 -2.21
CA GLN A 64 -12.39 -5.40 -3.49
C GLN A 64 -12.10 -6.89 -3.33
N MET A 65 -11.65 -7.34 -2.15
CA MET A 65 -11.27 -8.73 -1.91
C MET A 65 -12.30 -9.53 -1.10
N ILE A 66 -13.32 -8.86 -0.57
CA ILE A 66 -14.56 -9.48 -0.06
C ILE A 66 -15.51 -9.73 -1.23
#